data_AF-A0A2E3U810-F1
#
_entry.id   AF-A0A2E3U810-F1
#
_cell.length_a   1.000
_cell.length_b   1.000
_cell.length_c   1.000
_cell.angle_alpha   90.00
_cell.angle_beta   90.00
_cell.angle_gamma   90.00
#
_symmetry.space_group_name_H-M   'P 1'
#
loop_
_entity.id
_entity.type
_entity.pdbx_description
1 polymer ?
#
loop_
_entity_poly.entity_id
_entity_poly.type
_entity_poly.pdbx_seq_one_letter_code
_entity_poly.pdbx_strand_id
1 'polypeptide(L)' 'MKNADVLDKAIDCVADARSLIESLDGAPSWVRKQEQAKQARRTAVAAVELIAELVQRVRADMVKTGQVEQTGGDNGDTK' A
#
# COMPACT_ATOMS: atom_id res chain seq x y z
N MET A 1 -1.42 19.44 1.74
CA MET A 1 -1.21 18.41 0.70
C MET A 1 -2.57 18.00 0.21
N LYS A 2 -2.83 17.95 -1.10
CA LYS A 2 -4.16 17.56 -1.60
C LYS A 2 -4.32 16.05 -1.51
N ASN A 3 -5.55 15.55 -1.37
CA ASN A 3 -5.84 14.12 -1.28
C ASN A 3 -5.27 13.33 -2.48
N ALA A 4 -5.30 13.91 -3.69
CA ALA A 4 -4.65 13.34 -4.88
C ALA A 4 -3.13 13.15 -4.70
N ASP A 5 -2.42 14.18 -4.21
CA ASP A 5 -0.96 14.10 -3.96
C ASP A 5 -0.61 13.02 -2.92
N VAL A 6 -1.50 12.75 -1.95
CA VAL A 6 -1.32 11.70 -0.95
C VAL A 6 -1.47 10.31 -1.59
N LEU A 7 -2.41 10.15 -2.52
CA LEU A 7 -2.61 8.89 -3.24
C LEU A 7 -1.44 8.59 -4.18
N ASP A 8 -0.90 9.60 -4.89
CA ASP A 8 0.25 9.40 -5.78
C ASP A 8 1.49 8.96 -4.98
N LYS A 9 1.80 9.66 -3.89
CA LYS A 9 2.90 9.27 -2.99
C LYS A 9 2.71 7.90 -2.35
N ALA A 10 1.46 7.53 -2.03
CA ALA A 10 1.16 6.22 -1.49
C ALA A 10 1.50 5.09 -2.47
N ILE A 11 1.27 5.30 -3.78
CA ILE A 11 1.62 4.34 -4.82
C ILE A 11 3.13 4.12 -4.87
N ASP A 12 3.92 5.19 -4.90
CA ASP A 12 5.38 5.13 -4.91
C ASP A 12 5.92 4.40 -3.67
N CYS A 13 5.42 4.76 -2.47
CA CYS A 13 5.83 4.11 -1.23
C CYS A 13 5.50 2.60 -1.20
N VAL A 14 4.37 2.17 -1.79
CA VAL A 14 4.04 0.75 -1.90
C VAL A 14 4.99 0.03 -2.86
N ALA A 15 5.34 0.66 -3.98
CA ALA A 15 6.30 0.09 -4.92
C ALA A 15 7.68 -0.10 -4.28
N ASP A 16 8.17 0.91 -3.56
CA ASP A 16 9.45 0.85 -2.85
C ASP A 16 9.45 -0.23 -1.75
N ALA A 17 8.38 -0.30 -0.95
CA ALA A 17 8.26 -1.31 0.10
C ALA A 17 8.21 -2.73 -0.47
N ARG A 18 7.52 -2.95 -1.60
CA ARG A 18 7.50 -4.25 -2.30
C ARG A 18 8.88 -4.63 -2.82
N SER A 19 9.57 -3.70 -3.47
CA SER A 19 10.94 -3.92 -3.97
C SER A 19 11.90 -4.31 -2.84
N LEU A 20 11.76 -3.68 -1.66
CA LEU A 20 12.55 -4.04 -0.48
C LEU A 20 12.22 -5.45 0.03
N ILE A 21 10.95 -5.84 0.07
CA ILE A 21 10.54 -7.20 0.46
C ILE A 21 11.14 -8.23 -0.51
N GLU A 22 11.00 -8.02 -1.81
CA GLU A 22 11.53 -8.93 -2.85
C GLU A 22 13.05 -9.06 -2.76
N SER A 23 13.76 -7.94 -2.57
CA SER A 23 15.21 -7.93 -2.40
C SER A 23 15.65 -8.71 -1.16
N LEU A 24 14.93 -8.57 -0.05
CA LEU A 24 15.22 -9.31 1.19
C LEU A 24 14.87 -10.79 1.06
N ASP A 25 13.79 -11.14 0.37
CA ASP A 25 13.35 -12.53 0.18
C ASP A 25 14.26 -13.30 -0.79
N GLY A 26 14.82 -12.61 -1.79
CA GLY A 26 15.80 -13.14 -2.73
C GLY A 26 17.24 -13.21 -2.19
N ALA A 27 17.51 -12.61 -1.02
CA ALA A 27 18.87 -12.55 -0.48
C ALA A 27 19.41 -13.92 -0.01
N PRO A 28 20.75 -14.11 0.00
CA PRO A 28 21.37 -15.31 0.56
C PRO A 28 20.89 -15.63 1.98
N SER A 29 20.83 -16.91 2.34
CA SER A 29 20.27 -17.36 3.62
C SER A 29 20.95 -16.74 4.85
N TRP A 30 22.25 -16.45 4.76
CA TRP A 30 22.99 -15.82 5.86
C TRP A 30 22.61 -14.35 6.06
N VAL A 31 22.15 -13.64 5.02
CA VAL A 31 21.57 -12.29 5.13
C VAL A 31 20.18 -12.36 5.74
N ARG A 32 19.31 -13.23 5.22
CA ARG A 32 17.92 -13.38 5.70
C ARG A 32 17.81 -13.78 7.18
N LYS A 33 18.83 -14.45 7.71
CA LYS A 33 18.89 -14.85 9.13
C LYS A 33 19.29 -13.72 10.08
N GLN A 34 19.87 -12.62 9.57
CA GLN A 34 20.23 -11.47 10.41
C GLN A 34 18.96 -10.79 10.92
N GLU A 35 18.96 -10.38 12.20
CA GLU A 35 17.79 -9.74 12.81
C GLU A 35 17.43 -8.42 12.12
N GLN A 36 18.42 -7.68 11.64
CA GLN A 36 18.21 -6.44 10.88
C GLN A 36 17.44 -6.70 9.59
N ALA A 37 17.76 -7.78 8.86
CA ALA A 37 17.05 -8.16 7.64
C ALA A 37 15.59 -8.56 7.93
N LYS A 38 15.37 -9.35 8.99
CA LYS A 38 14.02 -9.71 9.44
C LYS A 38 13.22 -8.48 9.86
N GLN A 39 13.85 -7.55 10.57
CA GLN A 39 13.21 -6.32 11.02
C GLN A 39 12.89 -5.40 9.85
N ALA A 40 13.82 -5.19 8.92
CA ALA A 40 13.58 -4.41 7.70
C ALA A 40 12.41 -4.97 6.89
N ARG A 41 12.35 -6.30 6.72
CA ARG A 41 11.24 -6.97 6.04
C ARG A 41 9.91 -6.75 6.77
N ARG A 42 9.86 -6.96 8.09
CA ARG A 42 8.65 -6.71 8.90
C ARG A 42 8.18 -5.26 8.79
N THR A 43 9.11 -4.30 8.85
CA THR A 43 8.81 -2.87 8.68
C THR A 43 8.24 -2.58 7.29
N ALA A 44 8.83 -3.16 6.25
CA ALA A 44 8.34 -2.98 4.88
C ALA A 44 6.92 -3.53 4.69
N VAL A 45 6.62 -4.71 5.26
CA VAL A 45 5.27 -5.29 5.26
C VAL A 45 4.28 -4.38 6.00
N ALA A 46 4.62 -3.94 7.21
CA ALA A 46 3.77 -3.05 8.00
C ALA A 46 3.53 -1.70 7.30
N ALA A 47 4.52 -1.17 6.59
CA ALA A 47 4.37 0.05 5.81
C ALA A 47 3.33 -0.12 4.70
N VAL A 48 3.33 -1.25 3.98
CA VAL A 48 2.33 -1.54 2.94
C VAL A 48 0.92 -1.60 3.53
N GLU A 49 0.75 -2.25 4.68
CA GLU A 49 -0.55 -2.34 5.38
C GLU A 49 -1.07 -0.95 5.78
N LEU A 50 -0.22 -0.13 6.40
CA LEU A 50 -0.57 1.23 6.81
C LEU A 50 -0.91 2.13 5.61
N ILE A 51 -0.17 2.01 4.51
CA ILE A 51 -0.45 2.77 3.29
C ILE A 51 -1.78 2.33 2.67
N ALA A 52 -2.07 1.03 2.64
CA ALA A 52 -3.36 0.53 2.16
C ALA A 52 -4.52 1.11 2.97
N GLU A 53 -4.39 1.16 4.30
CA GLU A 53 -5.39 1.76 5.18
C GLU A 53 -5.55 3.28 4.96
N LEU A 54 -4.43 4.00 4.78
CA LEU A 54 -4.44 5.42 4.45
C LEU A 54 -5.15 5.67 3.12
N VAL A 55 -4.84 4.90 2.07
CA VAL A 55 -5.47 5.02 0.74
C VAL A 55 -6.97 4.82 0.82
N GLN A 56 -7.44 3.82 1.58
CA GLN A 56 -8.88 3.60 1.79
C GLN A 56 -9.55 4.80 2.47
N ARG A 57 -8.93 5.34 3.52
CA ARG A 57 -9.46 6.49 4.26
C ARG A 57 -9.49 7.76 3.40
N VAL A 58 -8.43 8.03 2.64
CA VAL A 58 -8.35 9.18 1.73
C VAL A 58 -9.39 9.06 0.62
N ARG A 59 -9.55 7.88 0.01
CA ARG A 59 -10.61 7.67 -1.00
C ARG A 59 -12.01 7.89 -0.40
N ALA A 60 -12.28 7.38 0.80
CA ALA A 60 -13.56 7.60 1.46
C ALA A 60 -13.82 9.10 1.75
N ASP A 61 -12.80 9.85 2.14
CA ASP A 61 -12.88 11.30 2.34
C ASP A 61 -13.12 12.05 1.02
N MET A 62 -12.45 11.66 -0.05
CA MET A 62 -12.66 12.25 -1.39
C MET A 62 -14.08 12.00 -1.90
N VAL A 63 -14.68 10.83 -1.63
CA VAL A 63 -16.10 10.57 -1.95
C VAL A 63 -17.03 11.45 -1.12
N LYS A 64 -16.80 11.56 0.20
CA LYS A 64 -17.60 12.43 1.09
C LYS A 64 -17.57 13.90 0.69
N THR A 65 -16.44 14.36 0.18
CA THR A 65 -16.21 15.75 -0.23
C THR A 65 -16.56 16.02 -1.69
N GLY A 66 -17.06 15.01 -2.42
CA GLY A 66 -17.45 15.14 -3.83
C GLY A 66 -16.28 15.29 -4.80
N GLN A 67 -15.06 14.94 -4.37
CA GLN A 67 -13.84 14.97 -5.20
C GLN A 67 -13.71 13.74 -6.12
N VAL A 68 -14.43 12.65 -5.82
CA VAL A 68 -14.58 11.49 -6.72
C VAL A 68 -15.99 10.97 -6.62
N GLU A 69 -16.55 10.53 -7.75
CA GLU A 69 -17.82 9.80 -7.75
C GLU A 69 -17.63 8.42 -7.09
N GLN A 70 -18.64 8.02 -6.33
CA GLN A 70 -18.71 6.68 -5.75
C GLN A 70 -18.85 5.70 -6.92
N THR A 71 -17.79 4.96 -7.27
CA THR A 71 -17.91 3.92 -8.29
C THR A 71 -18.85 2.84 -7.75
N GLY A 72 -20.12 2.92 -8.15
CA GLY A 72 -21.12 1.93 -7.86
C GLY A 72 -20.72 0.60 -8.47
N GLY A 73 -20.36 -0.37 -7.64
CA GLY A 73 -20.27 -1.76 -8.04
C GLY A 73 -21.67 -2.32 -8.22
N ASP A 74 -22.33 -1.96 -9.32
CA ASP A 74 -23.51 -2.67 -9.80
C ASP A 74 -23.04 -3.94 -10.51
N ASN A 75 -22.77 -4.99 -9.74
CA ASN A 75 -22.69 -6.33 -10.29
C ASN A 75 -24.14 -6.74 -10.61
N GLY A 76 -24.59 -6.37 -11.80
CA GLY A 76 -25.86 -6.81 -12.35
C GLY A 76 -25.93 -8.32 -12.36
N ASP A 77 -26.72 -8.87 -11.44
CA ASP A 77 -27.27 -10.22 -11.51
C ASP A 77 -27.87 -10.44 -12.91
N THR A 78 -27.15 -11.20 -13.73
CA THR A 78 -27.68 -11.71 -14.99
C THR A 78 -28.33 -13.06 -14.68
N LYS A 79 -29.64 -13.09 -14.93
CA LYS A 79 -30.58 -14.21 -14.76
C LYS A 79 -30.16 -15.48 -15.48
#